data_AF-A0A447JDZ9-F1
#
_entry.id   AF-A0A447JDZ9-F1
#
_cell.length_a   1.000
_cell.length_b   1.000
_cell.length_c   1.000
_cell.angle_alpha   90.00
_cell.angle_beta   90.00
_cell.angle_gamma   90.00
#
_symmetry.space_group_name_H-M   'P 1'
#
loop_
_entity.id
_entity.type
_entity.pdbx_description
1 polymer ?
#
loop_
_entity_poly.entity_id
_entity_poly.type
_entity_poly.pdbx_seq_one_letter_code
_entity_poly.pdbx_strand_id
1 'polypeptide(L)'
;MAVGDGGGVLPTPSAQQTALVAERRRAALNMLYIDPQNNSQIIAEQVIPETEGGWWIREVGLFDETGALIAVGNCPESYKPQLTEGSGRTQTVRMVLITSRHR
;
A
#
# COMPACT_ATOMS: atom_id res chain seq x y z
N MET A 1 5.53 3.02 3.52
CA MET A 1 4.26 2.71 2.84
C MET A 1 3.20 2.43 3.89
N ALA A 2 1.95 2.79 3.62
CA ALA A 2 0.83 2.50 4.49
C ALA A 2 -0.28 1.77 3.73
N VAL A 3 -1.12 1.08 4.48
CA VAL A 3 -2.34 0.44 4.00
C VAL A 3 -3.51 0.82 4.90
N GLY A 4 -4.68 0.93 4.30
CA GLY A 4 -5.90 1.34 4.97
C GLY A 4 -7.11 0.52 4.55
N ASP A 5 -8.16 0.59 5.36
CA ASP A 5 -9.41 -0.11 5.11
C ASP A 5 -10.48 0.77 4.46
N GLY A 6 -10.12 2.00 4.05
CA GLY A 6 -11.00 2.90 3.31
C GLY A 6 -12.24 3.37 4.08
N GLY A 7 -12.29 3.20 5.40
CA GLY A 7 -13.48 3.51 6.20
C GLY A 7 -14.61 2.50 5.99
N GLY A 8 -14.28 1.28 5.55
CA GLY A 8 -15.27 0.22 5.28
C GLY A 8 -15.78 0.18 3.83
N VAL A 9 -15.35 1.13 2.97
CA VAL A 9 -15.71 1.19 1.55
C VAL A 9 -14.46 1.24 0.69
N LEU A 10 -14.55 0.82 -0.58
CA LEU A 10 -13.45 0.94 -1.54
C LEU A 10 -13.31 2.41 -1.97
N PRO A 11 -12.23 3.13 -1.58
CA PRO A 11 -12.13 4.54 -1.92
C PRO A 11 -11.74 4.71 -3.39
N THR A 12 -12.14 5.86 -3.95
CA THR A 12 -11.59 6.35 -5.23
C THR A 12 -10.39 7.25 -4.91
N PRO A 13 -9.15 6.88 -5.32
CA PRO A 13 -7.97 7.70 -5.06
C PRO A 13 -8.08 9.09 -5.69
N SER A 14 -7.63 10.11 -4.96
CA SER A 14 -7.54 11.49 -5.46
C SER A 14 -6.10 11.99 -5.41
N ALA A 15 -5.68 12.72 -6.45
CA ALA A 15 -4.37 13.38 -6.48
C ALA A 15 -4.23 14.49 -5.42
N GLN A 16 -5.34 14.92 -4.81
CA GLN A 16 -5.35 15.91 -3.73
C GLN A 16 -5.32 15.28 -2.33
N GLN A 17 -5.35 13.95 -2.21
CA GLN A 17 -5.22 13.28 -0.91
C GLN A 17 -3.87 13.59 -0.28
N THR A 18 -3.89 13.93 1.01
CA THR A 18 -2.70 14.11 1.85
C THR A 18 -2.54 12.98 2.86
N ALA A 19 -3.57 12.14 3.02
CA ALA A 19 -3.59 10.97 3.90
C ALA A 19 -4.51 9.87 3.32
N LEU A 20 -4.36 8.65 3.82
CA LEU A 20 -5.32 7.57 3.60
C LEU A 20 -6.65 7.89 4.30
N VAL A 21 -7.76 7.39 3.76
CA VAL A 21 -9.10 7.58 4.34
C VAL A 21 -9.17 6.98 5.75
N ALA A 22 -8.64 5.77 5.92
CA ALA A 22 -8.59 5.07 7.20
C ALA A 22 -7.36 4.16 7.26
N GLU A 23 -6.22 4.75 7.64
CA GLU A 23 -4.97 4.03 7.82
C GLU A 23 -5.07 2.95 8.91
N ARG A 24 -4.58 1.74 8.61
CA ARG A 24 -4.50 0.62 9.55
C ARG A 24 -3.09 0.25 9.92
N ARG A 25 -2.15 0.43 8.99
CA ARG A 25 -0.74 0.09 9.20
C ARG A 25 0.14 0.98 8.35
N ARG A 26 1.26 1.39 8.94
CA ARG A 26 2.39 2.02 8.25
C ARG A 26 3.69 1.33 8.62
N ALA A 27 4.51 1.04 7.61
CA ALA A 27 5.81 0.42 7.79
C ALA A 27 6.80 0.91 6.71
N ALA A 28 8.10 0.67 6.96
CA ALA A 28 9.15 0.85 5.97
C ALA A 28 8.94 -0.08 4.77
N LEU A 29 9.51 0.30 3.62
CA LEU A 29 9.52 -0.57 2.44
C LEU A 29 10.54 -1.69 2.62
N ASN A 30 10.18 -2.89 2.18
CA ASN A 30 11.10 -4.01 2.06
C ASN A 30 11.91 -3.93 0.76
N MET A 31 11.29 -3.44 -0.31
CA MET A 31 11.95 -3.22 -1.60
C MET A 31 11.44 -1.93 -2.26
N LEU A 32 12.35 -1.22 -2.93
CA LEU A 32 12.06 -0.08 -3.80
C LEU A 32 13.04 -0.12 -4.97
N TYR A 33 12.55 -0.38 -6.18
CA TYR A 33 13.40 -0.51 -7.36
C TYR A 33 12.67 -0.14 -8.65
N ILE A 34 13.44 0.18 -9.69
CA ILE A 34 12.91 0.37 -11.05
C ILE A 34 12.80 -1.01 -11.70
N ASP A 35 11.66 -1.32 -12.32
CA ASP A 35 11.45 -2.61 -12.98
C ASP A 35 12.51 -2.81 -14.09
N PRO A 36 13.34 -3.88 -14.02
CA PRO A 36 14.38 -4.11 -15.01
C PRO A 36 13.85 -4.43 -16.41
N GLN A 37 12.58 -4.80 -16.55
CA GLN A 37 11.92 -5.04 -17.84
C GLN A 37 11.14 -3.81 -18.33
N ASN A 38 10.86 -2.84 -17.46
CA ASN A 38 10.15 -1.62 -17.80
C ASN A 38 10.64 -0.43 -16.97
N ASN A 39 11.61 0.31 -17.51
CA ASN A 39 12.23 1.43 -16.81
C ASN A 39 11.29 2.59 -16.47
N SER A 40 10.07 2.59 -16.99
CA SER A 40 9.03 3.56 -16.62
C SER A 40 8.27 3.16 -15.37
N GLN A 41 8.48 1.95 -14.82
CA GLN A 41 7.81 1.47 -13.61
C GLN A 41 8.75 1.49 -12.40
N ILE A 42 8.27 2.07 -11.32
CA ILE A 42 8.89 2.00 -9.99
C ILE A 42 8.03 1.07 -9.14
N ILE A 43 8.66 0.05 -8.57
CA ILE A 43 8.01 -0.96 -7.73
C ILE A 43 8.37 -0.68 -6.27
N ALA A 44 7.35 -0.49 -5.43
CA ALA A 44 7.49 -0.34 -3.99
C ALA A 44 6.75 -1.49 -3.29
N GLU A 45 7.43 -2.19 -2.38
CA GLU A 45 6.86 -3.33 -1.67
C GLU A 45 7.02 -3.22 -0.16
N GLN A 46 6.00 -3.69 0.56
CA GLN A 46 6.13 -4.03 1.97
C GLN A 46 5.59 -5.45 2.21
N VAL A 47 6.17 -6.11 3.19
CA VAL A 47 5.70 -7.39 3.72
C VAL A 47 4.97 -7.12 5.03
N ILE A 48 3.75 -7.61 5.13
CA ILE A 48 2.92 -7.58 6.33
C ILE A 48 3.04 -8.97 6.98
N PRO A 49 3.70 -9.10 8.14
CA PRO A 49 3.84 -10.39 8.82
C PRO A 49 2.47 -10.93 9.28
N GLU A 50 2.42 -12.22 9.58
CA GLU A 50 1.22 -12.88 10.09
C GLU A 50 0.75 -12.37 11.46
N THR A 51 1.63 -11.72 12.22
CA THR A 51 1.34 -11.12 13.54
C THR A 51 0.55 -9.82 13.47
N GLU A 52 0.39 -9.23 12.28
CA GLU A 52 -0.34 -7.98 12.08
C GLU A 52 -1.47 -8.19 11.07
N GLY A 53 -2.71 -7.92 11.49
CA GLY A 53 -3.91 -8.20 10.70
C GLY A 53 -5.17 -7.97 11.51
N GLY A 54 -6.25 -8.64 11.12
CA GLY A 54 -7.59 -8.42 11.67
C GLY A 54 -8.35 -7.27 11.00
N TRP A 55 -7.94 -6.88 9.79
CA TRP A 55 -8.52 -5.74 9.06
C TRP A 55 -8.47 -5.96 7.54
N TRP A 56 -9.30 -5.18 6.86
CA TRP A 56 -9.39 -5.16 5.41
C TRP A 56 -8.36 -4.20 4.82
N ILE A 57 -7.84 -4.55 3.65
CA ILE A 57 -7.00 -3.70 2.82
C ILE A 57 -7.84 -3.25 1.62
N ARG A 58 -7.99 -1.93 1.49
CA ARG A 58 -8.73 -1.28 0.40
C ARG A 58 -7.97 -0.14 -0.25
N GLU A 59 -7.02 0.44 0.46
CA GLU A 59 -6.16 1.52 -0.02
C GLU A 59 -4.70 1.30 0.38
N VAL A 60 -3.80 1.85 -0.43
CA VAL A 60 -2.36 1.81 -0.27
C VAL A 60 -1.80 3.20 -0.54
N GLY A 61 -0.86 3.65 0.29
CA GLY A 61 -0.23 4.96 0.17
C GLY A 61 1.29 4.90 0.31
N LEU A 62 2.00 5.62 -0.57
CA LEU A 62 3.43 5.87 -0.43
C LEU A 62 3.67 7.25 0.14
N PHE A 63 4.65 7.33 1.03
CA PHE A 63 4.99 8.53 1.75
C PHE A 63 6.49 8.77 1.65
N ASP A 64 6.87 10.05 1.59
CA ASP A 64 8.26 10.44 1.65
C ASP A 64 8.78 10.52 3.11
N GLU A 65 10.04 10.89 3.25
CA GLU A 65 10.74 11.01 4.55
C GLU A 65 10.15 12.09 5.46
N THR A 66 9.41 13.06 4.91
CA THR A 66 8.71 14.10 5.67
C THR A 66 7.33 13.65 6.15
N GLY A 67 6.88 12.48 5.68
CA GLY A 67 5.54 11.95 5.95
C GLY A 67 4.47 12.48 4.99
N ALA A 68 4.84 13.16 3.89
CA ALA A 68 3.87 13.59 2.89
C ALA A 68 3.44 12.41 2.01
N LEU A 69 2.14 12.30 1.73
CA LEU A 69 1.61 11.30 0.81
C LEU A 69 1.97 11.68 -0.63
N ILE A 70 2.77 10.84 -1.29
CA ILE A 70 3.27 11.09 -2.65
C ILE A 70 2.56 10.25 -3.72
N ALA A 71 1.90 9.17 -3.32
CA ALA A 71 1.07 8.37 -4.21
C ALA A 71 0.01 7.61 -3.41
N VAL A 72 -1.18 7.48 -3.99
CA VAL A 72 -2.29 6.73 -3.42
C VAL A 72 -2.93 5.84 -4.49
N GLY A 73 -3.32 4.64 -4.09
CA GLY A 73 -4.05 3.70 -4.92
C GLY A 73 -5.06 2.93 -4.09
N ASN A 74 -6.08 2.40 -4.75
CA ASN A 74 -6.98 1.42 -4.15
C ASN A 74 -6.59 0.00 -4.59
N CYS A 75 -7.07 -0.99 -3.87
CA CYS A 75 -6.95 -2.40 -4.25
C CYS A 75 -8.28 -3.11 -4.02
N PRO A 76 -8.57 -4.22 -4.76
CA PRO A 76 -9.70 -5.08 -4.44
C PRO A 76 -9.69 -5.46 -2.95
N GLU A 77 -10.88 -5.56 -2.36
CA GLU A 77 -11.02 -5.85 -0.93
C GLU A 77 -10.27 -7.14 -0.55
N SER A 78 -9.25 -7.00 0.27
CA SER A 78 -8.40 -8.11 0.72
C SER A 78 -8.40 -8.17 2.24
N TYR A 79 -8.88 -9.27 2.81
CA TYR A 79 -8.77 -9.47 4.26
C TYR A 79 -7.37 -9.95 4.63
N LYS A 80 -6.74 -9.27 5.59
CA LYS A 80 -5.46 -9.67 6.18
C LYS A 80 -5.71 -10.30 7.55
N PRO A 81 -5.78 -11.64 7.66
CA PRO A 81 -5.95 -12.28 8.96
C PRO A 81 -4.68 -12.13 9.83
N GLN A 82 -4.89 -12.06 11.13
CA GLN A 82 -3.84 -12.20 12.14
C GLN A 82 -3.74 -13.65 12.62
N LEU A 83 -2.56 -14.03 13.13
CA LEU A 83 -2.27 -15.39 13.59
C LEU A 83 -3.28 -15.94 14.61
N THR A 84 -3.79 -15.09 15.50
CA THR A 84 -4.78 -15.47 16.54
C THR A 84 -6.13 -15.91 15.97
N GLU A 85 -6.42 -15.61 14.71
CA GLU A 85 -7.60 -16.09 13.99
C GLU A 85 -7.41 -17.50 13.41
N GLY A 86 -6.26 -18.15 13.67
CA GLY A 86 -5.96 -19.50 13.19
C GLY A 86 -5.58 -19.59 11.70
N SER A 87 -5.47 -18.46 11.02
CA SER A 87 -5.12 -18.37 9.60
C SER A 87 -4.14 -17.23 9.33
N GLY A 88 -3.18 -17.02 10.25
CA GLY A 88 -2.10 -16.05 10.06
C GLY A 88 -1.42 -16.24 8.71
N ARG A 89 -1.24 -15.14 7.97
CA ARG A 89 -0.58 -15.16 6.67
C ARG A 89 0.39 -14.00 6.57
N THR A 90 1.59 -14.26 6.06
CA THR A 90 2.48 -13.20 5.58
C THR A 90 2.02 -12.72 4.20
N GLN A 91 1.77 -11.43 4.04
CA GLN A 91 1.23 -10.86 2.80
C GLN A 91 2.12 -9.73 2.28
N THR A 92 2.56 -9.85 1.03
CA THR A 92 3.25 -8.77 0.33
C THR A 92 2.24 -7.84 -0.30
N VAL A 93 2.39 -6.53 -0.07
CA VAL A 93 1.68 -5.48 -0.77
C VAL A 93 2.66 -4.81 -1.71
N ARG A 94 2.28 -4.70 -2.98
CA ARG A 94 3.08 -4.11 -4.06
C ARG A 94 2.33 -2.93 -4.65
N MET A 95 2.98 -1.77 -4.73
CA MET A 95 2.52 -0.62 -5.48
C MET A 95 3.43 -0.42 -6.70
N VAL A 96 2.84 -0.35 -7.89
CA VAL A 96 3.55 -0.11 -9.15
C VAL A 96 3.21 1.31 -9.60
N LEU A 97 4.22 2.18 -9.61
CA LEU A 97 4.13 3.55 -10.05
C LEU A 97 4.59 3.64 -11.51
N ILE A 98 3.73 4.13 -12.39
CA ILE A 98 4.09 4.39 -13.78
C ILE A 98 4.54 5.85 -13.89
N THR A 99 5.76 6.05 -14.35
CA THR A 99 6.32 7.36 -14.64
C THR A 99 6.25 7.62 -16.14
N SER A 100 5.75 8.78 -16.52
CA SER A 100 5.84 9.29 -17.89
C SER A 100 6.67 10.57 -17.85
N ARG A 101 7.65 10.68 -18.75
CA ARG A 101 8.34 11.95 -18.98
C ARG A 101 7.54 12.70 -20.04
N HIS A 102 6.87 13.79 -19.67
CA HIS A 102 6.49 14.78 -20.67
C HIS A 102 7.77 15.52 -21.10
N ARG A 103 8.04 15.52 -22.42
CA ARG A 103 9.07 16.36 -23.03
C ARG A 103 8.60 17.80 -23.10
#